data_AF-A0A1F4F3X4-F1
#
_entry.id   AF-A0A1F4F3X4-F1
#
_cell.length_a   1.000
_cell.length_b   1.000
_cell.length_c   1.000
_cell.angle_alpha   90.00
_cell.angle_beta   90.00
_cell.angle_gamma   90.00
#
_symmetry.space_group_name_H-M   'P 1'
#
loop_
_entity.id
_entity.type
_entity.pdbx_description
1 polymer ?
#
loop_
_entity_poly.entity_id
_entity_poly.type
_entity_poly.pdbx_seq_one_letter_code
_entity_poly.pdbx_strand_id
1 'polypeptide(L)'
;MRAASWGLALALACLPASAMTPEGREFLEIARRLEPVHCDKRKLRREIALAEAERRHDAAQAARARFDALGRKPETARLEARLAQLERRISDGKGGVRDPEDLEAISLQQRQAFYRCE
;
A
#
# COMPACT_ATOMS: atom_id res chain seq x y z
N MET A 1 4.01 59.57 -24.24
CA MET A 1 4.99 58.87 -23.37
C MET A 1 4.26 57.68 -22.77
N ARG A 2 4.73 56.47 -23.08
CA ARG A 2 4.14 55.19 -22.63
C ARG A 2 4.68 54.87 -21.23
N ALA A 3 3.80 54.67 -20.26
CA ALA A 3 4.08 53.95 -19.03
C ALA A 3 2.90 52.95 -18.86
N ALA A 4 2.96 51.83 -19.57
CA ALA A 4 3.51 50.57 -19.05
C ALA A 4 2.65 50.07 -17.88
N SER A 5 1.53 49.45 -18.26
CA SER A 5 0.78 48.42 -17.55
C SER A 5 1.53 47.73 -16.41
N TRP A 6 1.22 48.10 -15.18
CA TRP A 6 1.54 47.34 -13.95
C TRP A 6 0.52 46.21 -13.76
N GLY A 7 0.27 45.46 -14.84
CA GLY A 7 -0.63 44.32 -14.85
C GLY A 7 0.18 43.04 -14.87
N LEU A 8 -0.15 42.12 -13.96
CA LEU A 8 0.24 40.71 -14.00
C LEU A 8 1.73 40.39 -13.78
N ALA A 9 2.24 40.63 -12.56
CA ALA A 9 3.45 39.92 -12.10
C ALA A 9 3.25 39.20 -10.75
N LEU A 10 1.99 38.97 -10.35
CA LEU A 10 1.63 38.31 -9.09
C LEU A 10 0.68 37.11 -9.31
N ALA A 11 0.88 36.35 -10.39
CA ALA A 11 0.05 35.18 -10.73
C ALA A 11 0.87 33.89 -10.89
N LEU A 12 2.01 33.78 -10.19
CA LEU A 12 2.89 32.59 -10.23
C LEU A 12 3.01 31.86 -8.89
N ALA A 13 2.22 32.25 -7.88
CA ALA A 13 2.20 31.58 -6.57
C ALA A 13 1.12 30.49 -6.42
N CYS A 14 0.36 30.18 -7.48
CA CYS A 14 -0.46 28.97 -7.52
C CYS A 14 0.39 27.80 -8.03
N LEU A 15 1.32 27.34 -7.19
CA LEU A 15 1.81 25.97 -7.32
C LEU A 15 0.57 25.05 -7.23
N PRO A 16 0.37 24.13 -8.18
CA PRO A 16 -0.74 23.20 -8.08
C PRO A 16 -0.59 22.42 -6.78
N ALA A 17 -1.71 22.17 -6.10
CA ALA A 17 -1.77 21.23 -4.98
C ALA A 17 -0.93 20.00 -5.33
N SER A 18 0.08 19.71 -4.50
CA SER A 18 1.14 18.78 -4.81
C SER A 18 0.54 17.44 -5.21
N ALA A 19 0.84 16.99 -6.42
CA ALA A 19 0.43 15.67 -6.86
C ALA A 19 1.35 14.64 -6.19
N MET A 20 0.80 13.48 -5.82
CA MET A 20 1.55 12.31 -5.33
C MET A 20 2.86 12.10 -6.09
N THR A 21 3.86 11.53 -5.41
CA THR A 21 5.11 11.17 -6.10
C THR A 21 4.87 10.00 -7.07
N PRO A 22 5.70 9.84 -8.11
CA PRO A 22 5.67 8.66 -8.97
C PRO A 22 5.79 7.35 -8.17
N GLU A 23 6.67 7.33 -7.16
CA GLU A 23 6.90 6.19 -6.28
C GLU A 23 5.68 5.88 -5.40
N GLY A 24 5.01 6.91 -4.86
CA GLY A 24 3.78 6.75 -4.09
C GLY A 24 2.63 6.19 -4.94
N ARG A 25 2.49 6.65 -6.19
CA ARG A 25 1.51 6.08 -7.14
C ARG A 25 1.79 4.62 -7.44
N GLU A 26 3.03 4.27 -7.72
CA GLU A 26 3.45 2.89 -7.97
C GLU A 26 3.20 2.01 -6.73
N PHE A 27 3.52 2.52 -5.54
CA PHE A 27 3.27 1.83 -4.27
C PHE A 27 1.79 1.49 -4.11
N LEU A 28 0.90 2.46 -4.34
CA LEU A 28 -0.55 2.24 -4.24
C LEU A 28 -1.07 1.23 -5.27
N GLU A 29 -0.57 1.29 -6.50
CA GLU A 29 -0.96 0.34 -7.55
C GLU A 29 -0.59 -1.09 -7.14
N ILE A 30 0.65 -1.31 -6.68
CA ILE A 30 1.11 -2.61 -6.22
C ILE A 30 0.34 -3.06 -4.98
N ALA A 31 0.11 -2.17 -4.02
CA ALA A 31 -0.66 -2.48 -2.82
C ALA A 31 -2.09 -2.93 -3.16
N ARG A 32 -2.75 -2.29 -4.13
CA ARG A 32 -4.08 -2.71 -4.63
C ARG A 32 -4.04 -4.07 -5.32
N ARG A 33 -3.01 -4.35 -6.11
CA ARG A 33 -2.84 -5.67 -6.77
C ARG A 33 -2.60 -6.79 -5.76
N LEU A 34 -1.88 -6.51 -4.69
CA LEU A 34 -1.62 -7.47 -3.61
C LEU A 34 -2.80 -7.63 -2.63
N GLU A 35 -3.75 -6.71 -2.63
CA GLU A 35 -4.87 -6.68 -1.68
C GLU A 35 -5.64 -8.02 -1.61
N PRO A 36 -6.06 -8.66 -2.72
CA PRO A 36 -6.76 -9.95 -2.64
C PRO A 36 -5.93 -11.03 -1.94
N VAL A 37 -4.63 -11.09 -2.24
CA VAL A 37 -3.70 -12.05 -1.63
C VAL A 37 -3.53 -11.77 -0.14
N HIS A 38 -3.45 -10.50 0.27
CA HIS A 38 -3.37 -10.12 1.68
C HIS A 38 -4.67 -10.43 2.43
N CYS A 39 -5.85 -10.22 1.82
CA CYS A 39 -7.12 -10.63 2.39
C CYS A 39 -7.17 -12.15 2.60
N ASP A 40 -6.79 -12.94 1.60
CA ASP A 40 -6.77 -14.41 1.70
C ASP A 40 -5.78 -14.88 2.78
N LYS A 41 -4.58 -14.30 2.84
CA LYS A 41 -3.60 -14.55 3.91
C LYS A 41 -4.20 -14.24 5.29
N ARG A 42 -4.97 -13.15 5.45
CA ARG A 42 -5.64 -12.80 6.72
C ARG A 42 -6.72 -13.82 7.09
N LYS A 43 -7.56 -14.23 6.14
CA LYS A 43 -8.59 -15.27 6.35
C LYS A 43 -7.96 -16.60 6.76
N LEU A 44 -6.92 -17.04 6.06
CA LEU A 44 -6.20 -18.27 6.39
C LEU A 44 -5.55 -18.22 7.77
N ARG A 45 -5.00 -17.08 8.20
CA ARG A 45 -4.50 -16.92 9.58
C ARG A 45 -5.61 -17.10 10.62
N ARG A 46 -6.81 -16.57 10.37
CA ARG A 46 -7.99 -16.78 11.24
C ARG A 46 -8.41 -18.26 11.25
N GLU A 47 -8.48 -18.90 10.08
CA GLU A 47 -8.81 -20.34 9.96
C GLU A 47 -7.80 -21.22 10.71
N ILE A 48 -6.50 -20.93 10.58
CA ILE A 48 -5.44 -21.64 11.31
C ILE A 48 -5.64 -21.48 12.82
N ALA A 49 -5.81 -20.25 13.30
CA ALA A 49 -5.99 -19.98 14.73
C ALA A 49 -7.23 -20.68 15.30
N LEU A 50 -8.35 -20.68 14.58
CA LEU A 50 -9.57 -21.38 14.98
C LEU A 50 -9.38 -22.90 15.00
N ALA A 51 -8.77 -23.46 13.94
CA ALA A 51 -8.52 -24.89 13.87
C ALA A 51 -7.57 -25.37 14.98
N GLU A 52 -6.55 -24.57 15.32
CA GLU A 52 -5.64 -24.85 16.43
C GLU A 52 -6.34 -24.79 17.79
N ALA A 53 -7.17 -23.77 18.02
CA ALA A 53 -7.96 -23.65 19.26
C ALA A 53 -8.92 -24.83 19.44
N GLU A 54 -9.51 -25.32 18.35
CA GLU A 54 -10.43 -26.47 18.33
C GLU A 54 -9.70 -27.83 18.23
N ARG A 55 -8.37 -27.85 18.24
CA ARG A 55 -7.53 -29.06 18.09
C ARG A 55 -7.82 -29.87 16.81
N ARG A 56 -8.26 -29.20 15.74
CA ARG A 56 -8.47 -29.77 14.40
C ARG A 56 -7.17 -29.72 13.60
N HIS A 57 -6.21 -30.58 13.96
CA HIS A 57 -4.85 -30.56 13.41
C HIS A 57 -4.78 -30.67 11.88
N ASP A 58 -5.60 -31.53 11.25
CA ASP A 58 -5.60 -31.70 9.79
C ASP A 58 -6.11 -30.43 9.07
N ALA A 59 -7.13 -29.78 9.63
CA ALA A 59 -7.65 -28.52 9.09
C ALA A 59 -6.63 -27.39 9.22
N ALA A 60 -5.91 -27.33 10.35
CA ALA A 60 -4.82 -26.37 10.56
C ALA A 60 -3.68 -26.60 9.55
N GLN A 61 -3.27 -27.84 9.32
CA GLN A 61 -2.25 -28.15 8.29
C GLN A 61 -2.73 -27.78 6.89
N ALA A 62 -3.95 -28.12 6.50
CA ALA A 62 -4.49 -27.78 5.19
C ALA A 62 -4.57 -26.25 4.98
N ALA A 63 -4.92 -25.48 6.01
CA ALA A 63 -4.90 -24.02 5.95
C ALA A 63 -3.48 -23.45 5.86
N ARG A 64 -2.50 -24.01 6.59
CA ARG A 64 -1.07 -23.65 6.47
C ARG A 64 -0.53 -23.92 5.07
N ALA A 65 -0.84 -25.07 4.47
CA ALA A 65 -0.42 -25.40 3.11
C ALA A 65 -0.97 -24.39 2.08
N ARG A 66 -2.25 -23.99 2.21
CA ARG A 66 -2.86 -22.93 1.37
C ARG A 66 -2.18 -21.57 1.60
N PHE A 67 -1.86 -21.23 2.85
CA PHE A 67 -1.16 -19.99 3.19
C PHE A 67 0.23 -19.93 2.54
N ASP A 68 1.00 -21.01 2.65
CA ASP A 68 2.32 -21.12 2.06
C ASP A 68 2.28 -21.06 0.53
N ALA A 69 1.28 -21.72 -0.08
CA ALA A 69 1.09 -21.69 -1.53
C ALA A 69 0.86 -20.26 -2.07
N LEU A 70 0.14 -19.41 -1.33
CA LEU A 70 -0.02 -17.99 -1.70
C LEU A 70 1.31 -17.23 -1.68
N GLY A 71 2.19 -17.52 -0.71
CA GLY A 71 3.51 -16.89 -0.62
C GLY A 71 4.49 -17.36 -1.70
N ARG A 72 4.31 -18.57 -2.23
CA ARG A 72 5.20 -19.15 -3.27
C ARG A 72 4.88 -18.69 -4.69
N LYS A 73 3.78 -17.96 -4.91
CA LYS A 73 3.42 -17.44 -6.24
C LYS A 73 4.51 -16.45 -6.70
N PRO A 74 5.20 -16.70 -7.84
CA PRO A 74 6.31 -15.85 -8.29
C PRO A 74 5.90 -14.39 -8.51
N GLU A 75 4.69 -14.15 -8.99
CA GLU A 75 4.14 -12.80 -9.17
C GLU A 75 3.97 -12.07 -7.84
N THR A 76 3.36 -12.71 -6.85
CA THR A 76 3.21 -12.16 -5.50
C THR A 76 4.57 -11.81 -4.91
N ALA A 77 5.54 -12.71 -4.99
CA ALA A 77 6.89 -12.47 -4.48
C ALA A 77 7.58 -11.26 -5.16
N ARG A 78 7.42 -11.11 -6.48
CA ARG A 78 7.95 -9.96 -7.23
C ARG A 78 7.30 -8.65 -6.80
N LEU A 79 5.98 -8.64 -6.65
CA LEU A 79 5.23 -7.46 -6.21
C LEU A 79 5.58 -7.08 -4.77
N GLU A 80 5.64 -8.05 -3.85
CA GLU A 80 6.04 -7.81 -2.45
C GLU A 80 7.49 -7.27 -2.38
N ALA A 81 8.41 -7.81 -3.17
CA ALA A 81 9.78 -7.31 -3.24
C ALA A 81 9.86 -5.88 -3.79
N ARG A 82 9.05 -5.55 -4.81
CA ARG A 82 8.99 -4.20 -5.36
C ARG A 82 8.38 -3.22 -4.36
N LEU A 83 7.33 -3.63 -3.65
CA LEU A 83 6.72 -2.83 -2.59
C LEU A 83 7.74 -2.48 -1.50
N ALA A 84 8.53 -3.47 -1.04
CA ALA A 84 9.58 -3.25 -0.05
C ALA A 84 10.71 -2.32 -0.54
N GLN A 85 11.01 -2.33 -1.85
CA GLN A 85 11.95 -1.35 -2.44
C GLN A 85 11.35 0.06 -2.44
N LEU A 86 10.08 0.21 -2.81
CA LEU A 86 9.40 1.50 -2.84
C LEU A 86 9.25 2.08 -1.44
N GLU A 87 8.89 1.25 -0.45
CA GLU A 87 8.80 1.65 0.96
C GLU A 87 10.08 2.32 1.45
N ARG A 88 11.25 1.75 1.13
CA ARG A 88 12.55 2.37 1.47
C ARG A 88 12.78 3.71 0.77
N ARG A 89 12.25 3.89 -0.45
CA ARG A 89 12.43 5.12 -1.23
C ARG A 89 11.52 6.25 -0.76
N ILE A 90 10.28 5.93 -0.41
CA ILE A 90 9.30 6.91 0.07
C ILE A 90 9.45 7.21 1.56
N SER A 91 10.24 6.42 2.29
CA SER A 91 10.43 6.61 3.73
C SER A 91 11.21 7.90 4.07
N ASP A 92 10.86 8.48 5.22
CA ASP A 92 11.58 9.56 5.89
C ASP A 92 12.79 9.07 6.73
N GLY A 93 13.03 7.76 6.80
CA GLY A 93 14.08 7.13 7.60
C GLY A 93 13.74 6.93 9.08
N LYS A 94 12.54 7.34 9.53
CA LYS A 94 12.00 7.14 10.89
C LYS A 94 10.78 6.22 10.92
N GLY A 95 10.49 5.57 9.79
CA GLY A 95 9.31 4.73 9.61
C GLY A 95 8.06 5.47 9.13
N GLY A 96 8.18 6.76 8.80
CA GLY A 96 7.13 7.54 8.14
C GLY A 96 7.34 7.63 6.63
N VAL A 97 6.34 8.18 5.93
CA VAL A 97 6.42 8.55 4.51
C VAL A 97 6.82 10.02 4.42
N ARG A 98 7.81 10.32 3.57
CA ARG A 98 8.41 11.65 3.43
C ARG A 98 7.45 12.68 2.84
N ASP A 99 6.68 12.26 1.84
CA ASP A 99 5.75 13.11 1.11
C ASP A 99 4.36 13.06 1.78
N PRO A 100 3.80 14.21 2.20
CA PRO A 100 2.51 14.26 2.90
C PRO A 100 1.35 13.68 2.09
N GLU A 101 1.33 13.91 0.78
CA GLU A 101 0.28 13.47 -0.11
C GLU A 101 0.36 11.95 -0.35
N ASP A 102 1.57 11.39 -0.46
CA ASP A 102 1.77 9.94 -0.44
C ASP A 102 1.34 9.33 0.91
N LEU A 103 1.68 9.97 2.04
CA LEU A 103 1.29 9.52 3.37
C LEU A 103 -0.24 9.44 3.50
N GLU A 104 -0.95 10.49 3.09
CA GLU A 104 -2.40 10.56 3.13
C GLU A 104 -3.03 9.44 2.29
N ALA A 105 -2.58 9.30 1.05
CA ALA A 105 -3.13 8.33 0.11
C ALA A 105 -2.84 6.88 0.53
N ILE A 106 -1.63 6.59 1.00
CA ILE A 106 -1.26 5.26 1.53
C ILE A 106 -2.06 4.93 2.78
N SER A 107 -2.18 5.87 3.71
CA SER A 107 -2.98 5.69 4.94
C SER A 107 -4.46 5.47 4.64
N LEU A 108 -5.01 6.18 3.65
CA LEU A 108 -6.38 5.96 3.20
C LEU A 108 -6.56 4.56 2.60
N GLN A 109 -5.67 4.14 1.70
CA GLN A 109 -5.73 2.82 1.08
C GLN A 109 -5.60 1.70 2.11
N GLN A 110 -4.70 1.82 3.09
CA GLN A 110 -4.53 0.82 4.16
C GLN A 110 -5.80 0.67 5.00
N ARG A 111 -6.43 1.79 5.40
CA ARG A 111 -7.71 1.77 6.12
C ARG A 111 -8.81 1.11 5.30
N GLN A 112 -8.94 1.46 4.02
CA GLN A 112 -9.95 0.87 3.15
C GLN A 112 -9.73 -0.64 2.95
N ALA A 113 -8.49 -1.05 2.68
CA ALA A 113 -8.14 -2.46 2.53
C ALA A 113 -8.43 -3.26 3.80
N PHE A 114 -8.17 -2.69 4.98
CA PHE A 114 -8.48 -3.33 6.26
C PHE A 114 -9.96 -3.75 6.34
N TYR A 115 -10.89 -2.82 6.06
CA TYR A 115 -12.33 -3.07 6.10
C TYR A 115 -12.85 -3.96 4.97
N ARG A 116 -12.21 -3.92 3.79
CA ARG A 116 -12.58 -4.82 2.68
C ARG A 116 -12.16 -6.27 2.92
N CYS A 117 -11.12 -6.50 3.72
CA CYS A 117 -10.62 -7.83 4.05
C CYS A 117 -11.28 -8.46 5.30
N GLU A 118 -12.22 -7.79 5.97
CA GLU A 118 -12.92 -8.36 7.13
C GLU A 118 -13.96 -9.40 6.76
#